data_AF-A0A7S0B4C8-F1
#
_entry.id   AF-A0A7S0B4C8-F1
#
_cell.length_a   1.000
_cell.length_b   1.000
_cell.length_c   1.000
_cell.angle_alpha   90.00
_cell.angle_beta   90.00
_cell.angle_gamma   90.00
#
_symmetry.space_group_name_H-M   'P 1'
#
loop_
_entity.id
_entity.type
_entity.pdbx_description
1 polymer ?
#
loop_
_entity_poly.entity_id
_entity_poly.type
_entity_poly.pdbx_seq_one_letter_code
_entity_poly.pdbx_strand_id
1 'polypeptide(L)'
;MRPYGVFVIMALAIFVGPPGAGAASSVSRGSQQSVAAVQKVIKMLTDMSVKVKKESNDEQVAFAQFTTWCSQESASFKDEIRKNSEEMDMLDAEIGKLTSEVKALSDAIAKLNIAVSNRESEKKVQTAQREAEHKEFLAEEQDFSESVDALDRAIQVLQKQDYDRPSASAALLQVSNMERIPEKARSILTAFVGMMGGADQPGLSYQAPEANAYE
;
A
#
# COMPACT_ATOMS: atom_id res chain seq x y z
N MET A 1 43.15 -12.31 -32.05
CA MET A 1 44.04 -13.44 -32.41
C MET A 1 45.13 -12.94 -33.34
N ARG A 2 46.41 -13.02 -32.93
CA ARG A 2 47.60 -12.75 -33.77
C ARG A 2 48.03 -14.04 -34.46
N PRO A 3 48.60 -13.96 -35.68
CA PRO A 3 49.81 -14.75 -35.98
C PRO A 3 50.86 -13.91 -36.73
N TYR A 4 52.06 -13.62 -36.20
CA TYR A 4 53.30 -14.45 -36.24
C TYR A 4 53.58 -14.98 -37.66
N GLY A 5 54.60 -14.55 -38.41
CA GLY A 5 56.02 -14.53 -38.07
C GLY A 5 56.70 -15.69 -38.80
N VAL A 6 57.26 -15.46 -39.99
CA VAL A 6 58.03 -16.48 -40.74
C VAL A 6 59.47 -16.03 -40.89
N PHE A 7 60.31 -16.82 -40.24
CA PHE A 7 61.76 -16.76 -40.14
C PHE A 7 62.45 -17.07 -41.48
N VAL A 8 63.54 -16.35 -41.70
CA VAL A 8 64.66 -16.60 -42.63
C VAL A 8 65.24 -18.01 -42.41
N ILE A 9 65.73 -18.70 -43.47
CA ILE A 9 66.99 -19.48 -43.50
C ILE A 9 67.24 -20.19 -44.87
N MET A 10 68.46 -19.98 -45.37
CA MET A 10 69.30 -20.82 -46.26
C MET A 10 68.86 -21.25 -47.67
N ALA A 11 69.61 -20.76 -48.66
CA ALA A 11 70.16 -21.60 -49.73
C ALA A 11 71.55 -21.08 -50.17
N LEU A 12 72.60 -21.68 -49.58
CA LEU A 12 74.00 -21.59 -50.00
C LEU A 12 74.27 -22.81 -50.92
N ALA A 13 74.64 -22.59 -52.18
CA ALA A 13 75.13 -23.65 -53.07
C ALA A 13 76.44 -23.22 -53.73
N ILE A 14 77.49 -23.93 -53.34
CA ILE A 14 78.88 -23.84 -53.78
C ILE A 14 79.06 -24.76 -55.00
N PHE A 15 79.74 -24.30 -56.05
CA PHE A 15 80.29 -25.15 -57.11
C PHE A 15 81.79 -24.89 -57.26
N VAL A 16 82.56 -25.98 -57.30
CA VAL A 16 84.03 -26.11 -57.25
C VAL A 16 84.60 -26.31 -58.69
N GLY A 17 85.73 -25.66 -59.05
CA GLY A 17 86.43 -25.66 -60.38
C GLY A 17 87.35 -26.89 -60.66
N PRO A 18 88.52 -26.85 -61.38
CA PRO A 18 89.21 -25.94 -62.36
C PRO A 18 89.73 -26.75 -63.63
N PRO A 19 90.87 -26.52 -64.38
CA PRO A 19 91.82 -25.39 -64.59
C PRO A 19 92.15 -25.05 -66.09
N GLY A 20 92.77 -23.89 -66.38
CA GLY A 20 93.35 -23.61 -67.71
C GLY A 20 93.98 -22.21 -67.84
N ALA A 21 95.29 -22.16 -68.07
CA ALA A 21 96.17 -20.98 -68.05
C ALA A 21 96.02 -20.03 -69.25
N GLY A 22 96.36 -18.74 -69.06
CA GLY A 22 96.65 -17.86 -70.19
C GLY A 22 96.63 -16.35 -69.91
N ALA A 23 97.82 -15.78 -69.76
CA ALA A 23 98.22 -14.42 -70.10
C ALA A 23 97.60 -13.19 -69.38
N ALA A 24 98.52 -12.41 -68.83
CA ALA A 24 98.33 -11.08 -68.27
C ALA A 24 97.76 -10.06 -69.27
N SER A 25 96.88 -9.20 -68.78
CA SER A 25 96.66 -7.83 -69.27
C SER A 25 95.94 -7.06 -68.17
N SER A 26 96.71 -6.46 -67.25
CA SER A 26 96.19 -5.49 -66.29
C SER A 26 95.84 -4.19 -67.03
N VAL A 27 94.65 -4.16 -67.65
CA VAL A 27 94.02 -2.93 -68.12
C VAL A 27 93.21 -2.34 -66.97
N SER A 28 93.80 -1.30 -66.38
CA SER A 28 93.21 -0.23 -65.56
C SER A 28 91.82 -0.49 -64.96
N ARG A 29 91.76 -1.17 -63.81
CA ARG A 29 90.60 -1.18 -62.91
C ARG A 29 90.83 -0.22 -61.73
N GLY A 30 91.25 1.01 -62.05
CA GLY A 30 91.64 2.02 -61.06
C GLY A 30 90.73 3.26 -61.01
N SER A 31 89.85 3.47 -62.00
CA SER A 31 89.05 4.69 -62.11
C SER A 31 87.53 4.48 -62.03
N GLN A 32 87.01 3.25 -62.12
CA GLN A 32 85.56 2.99 -62.00
C GLN A 32 85.11 2.57 -60.59
N GLN A 33 86.00 2.02 -59.76
CA GLN A 33 85.64 1.58 -58.39
C GLN A 33 85.55 2.75 -57.40
N SER A 34 86.36 3.80 -57.57
CA SER A 34 86.29 5.02 -56.78
C SER A 34 85.05 5.85 -57.12
N VAL A 35 84.70 5.97 -58.41
CA VAL A 35 83.50 6.70 -58.85
C VAL A 35 82.21 5.96 -58.43
N ALA A 36 82.17 4.63 -58.53
CA ALA A 36 81.02 3.82 -58.06
C ALA A 36 80.87 3.82 -56.53
N ALA A 37 81.97 3.83 -55.77
CA ALA A 37 81.94 3.94 -54.31
C ALA A 37 81.45 5.32 -53.85
N VAL A 38 81.91 6.40 -54.48
CA VAL A 38 81.45 7.77 -54.19
C VAL A 38 79.97 7.96 -54.57
N GLN A 39 79.53 7.45 -55.73
CA GLN A 39 78.10 7.45 -56.09
C GLN A 39 77.23 6.66 -55.10
N LYS A 40 77.74 5.56 -54.54
CA LYS A 40 77.02 4.77 -53.52
C LYS A 40 76.90 5.52 -52.19
N VAL A 41 77.91 6.28 -51.79
CA VAL A 41 77.84 7.17 -50.62
C VAL A 41 76.86 8.33 -50.85
N ILE A 42 76.89 8.96 -52.03
CA ILE A 42 75.91 10.01 -52.39
C ILE A 42 74.49 9.45 -52.40
N LYS A 43 74.28 8.23 -52.90
CA LYS A 43 72.98 7.56 -52.87
C LYS A 43 72.53 7.25 -51.43
N MET A 44 73.43 6.76 -50.57
CA MET A 44 73.11 6.49 -49.17
C MET A 44 72.79 7.78 -48.39
N LEU A 45 73.52 8.88 -48.64
CA LEU A 45 73.21 10.20 -48.06
C LEU A 45 71.88 10.76 -48.58
N THR A 46 71.59 10.57 -49.87
CA THR A 46 70.31 10.97 -50.47
C THR A 46 69.16 10.16 -49.87
N ASP A 47 69.30 8.83 -49.78
CA ASP A 47 68.30 7.94 -49.18
C ASP A 47 68.09 8.24 -47.69
N MET A 48 69.15 8.56 -46.92
CA MET A 48 69.02 9.02 -45.54
C MET A 48 68.30 10.37 -45.46
N SER A 49 68.59 11.31 -46.35
CA SER A 49 67.89 12.61 -46.36
C SER A 49 66.39 12.47 -46.66
N VAL A 50 66.02 11.53 -47.53
CA VAL A 50 64.62 11.22 -47.86
C VAL A 50 63.95 10.51 -46.68
N LYS A 51 64.62 9.55 -46.03
CA LYS A 51 64.10 8.87 -44.84
C LYS A 51 63.87 9.83 -43.68
N VAL A 52 64.83 10.71 -43.36
CA VAL A 52 64.70 11.72 -42.30
C VAL A 52 63.54 12.67 -42.59
N LYS A 53 63.35 13.10 -43.85
CA LYS A 53 62.19 13.93 -44.22
C LYS A 53 60.88 13.19 -44.09
N LYS A 54 60.83 11.91 -44.46
CA LYS A 54 59.62 11.09 -44.34
C LYS A 54 59.27 10.84 -42.87
N GLU A 55 60.23 10.37 -42.07
CA GLU A 55 60.06 10.11 -40.65
C GLU A 55 59.69 11.38 -39.88
N SER A 56 60.28 12.53 -40.23
CA SER A 56 59.91 13.82 -39.63
C SER A 56 58.48 14.27 -39.96
N ASN A 57 57.98 13.98 -41.18
CA ASN A 57 56.59 14.27 -41.51
C ASN A 57 55.64 13.28 -40.83
N ASP A 58 55.98 11.99 -40.82
CA ASP A 58 55.18 10.95 -40.16
C ASP A 58 55.07 11.20 -38.64
N GLU A 59 56.16 11.65 -38.00
CA GLU A 59 56.17 12.04 -36.58
C GLU A 59 55.35 13.31 -36.31
N GLN A 60 55.43 14.33 -37.18
CA GLN A 60 54.59 15.52 -37.05
C GLN A 60 53.10 15.20 -37.15
N VAL A 61 52.71 14.31 -38.06
CA VAL A 61 51.31 13.86 -38.20
C VAL A 61 50.87 13.04 -36.98
N ALA A 62 51.71 12.11 -36.50
CA ALA A 62 51.42 11.34 -35.31
C ALA A 62 51.30 12.23 -34.05
N PHE A 63 52.17 13.23 -33.91
CA PHE A 63 52.13 14.18 -32.80
C PHE A 63 50.88 15.07 -32.86
N ALA A 64 50.49 15.53 -34.05
CA ALA A 64 49.25 16.29 -34.24
C ALA A 64 48.02 15.45 -33.87
N GLN A 65 47.95 14.19 -34.35
CA GLN A 65 46.88 13.25 -34.00
C GLN A 65 46.82 12.98 -32.49
N PHE A 66 47.97 12.73 -31.86
CA PHE A 66 48.05 12.50 -30.42
C PHE A 66 47.60 13.72 -29.62
N THR A 67 48.02 14.92 -30.01
CA THR A 67 47.61 16.17 -29.34
C THR A 67 46.11 16.38 -29.46
N THR A 68 45.53 16.16 -30.65
CA THR A 68 44.09 16.21 -30.85
C THR A 68 43.37 15.18 -29.98
N TRP A 69 43.84 13.93 -29.93
CA TRP A 69 43.28 12.90 -29.07
C TRP A 69 43.33 13.30 -27.59
N CYS A 70 44.47 13.77 -27.08
CA CYS A 70 44.58 14.25 -25.70
C CYS A 70 43.59 15.39 -25.40
N SER A 71 43.38 16.32 -26.34
CA SER A 71 42.43 17.42 -26.17
C SER A 71 40.97 16.94 -26.17
N GLN A 72 40.62 15.99 -27.04
CA GLN A 72 39.28 15.42 -27.13
C GLN A 72 38.96 14.57 -25.90
N GLU A 73 39.89 13.71 -25.49
CA GLU A 73 39.73 12.84 -24.32
C GLU A 73 39.60 13.67 -23.03
N SER A 74 40.43 14.71 -22.89
CA SER A 74 40.35 15.62 -21.74
C SER A 74 39.03 16.40 -21.70
N ALA A 75 38.45 16.73 -22.86
CA ALA A 75 37.14 17.37 -22.93
C ALA A 75 36.02 16.38 -22.59
N SER A 76 36.04 15.18 -23.19
CA SER A 76 35.07 14.10 -22.92
C SER A 76 35.02 13.75 -21.44
N PHE A 77 36.18 13.53 -20.80
CA PHE A 77 36.21 13.23 -19.37
C PHE A 77 35.66 14.37 -18.50
N LYS A 78 35.88 15.64 -18.86
CA LYS A 78 35.30 16.76 -18.12
C LYS A 78 33.78 16.82 -18.27
N ASP A 79 33.27 16.56 -19.46
CA ASP A 79 31.83 16.50 -19.71
C ASP A 79 31.18 15.32 -18.99
N GLU A 80 31.83 14.15 -18.97
CA GLU A 80 31.38 12.98 -18.19
C GLU A 80 31.38 13.26 -16.69
N ILE A 81 32.44 13.88 -16.15
CA ILE A 81 32.50 14.27 -14.73
C ILE A 81 31.35 15.23 -14.40
N ARG A 82 31.11 16.23 -15.25
CA ARG A 82 30.00 17.17 -15.05
C ARG A 82 28.65 16.46 -15.08
N LYS A 83 28.39 15.62 -16.08
CA LYS A 83 27.14 14.87 -16.21
C LYS A 83 26.92 13.95 -15.01
N ASN A 84 27.96 13.23 -14.58
CA ASN A 84 27.88 12.36 -13.42
C ASN A 84 27.64 13.15 -12.13
N SER A 85 28.25 14.34 -11.98
CA SER A 85 27.98 15.22 -10.83
C SER A 85 26.52 15.70 -10.82
N GLU A 86 25.98 16.10 -11.97
CA GLU A 86 24.56 16.49 -12.11
C GLU A 86 23.62 15.31 -11.78
N GLU A 87 23.95 14.10 -12.24
CA GLU A 87 23.20 12.88 -11.92
C GLU A 87 23.27 12.53 -10.42
N MET A 88 24.42 12.70 -9.78
CA MET A 88 24.57 12.51 -8.34
C MET A 88 23.68 13.47 -7.55
N ASP A 89 23.68 14.76 -7.90
CA ASP A 89 22.84 15.76 -7.23
C ASP A 89 21.34 15.46 -7.40
N MET A 90 20.94 15.00 -8.59
CA MET A 90 19.57 14.58 -8.88
C MET A 90 19.16 13.35 -8.05
N LEU A 91 20.03 12.34 -7.97
CA LEU A 91 19.79 11.14 -7.17
C LEU A 91 19.72 11.47 -5.67
N ASP A 92 20.57 12.37 -5.17
CA ASP A 92 20.54 12.80 -3.77
C ASP A 92 19.25 13.57 -3.45
N ALA A 93 18.78 14.41 -4.36
CA ALA A 93 17.48 15.07 -4.23
C ALA A 93 16.31 14.07 -4.21
N GLU A 94 16.36 13.04 -5.08
CA GLU A 94 15.35 11.98 -5.11
C GLU A 94 15.38 11.13 -3.83
N ILE A 95 16.55 10.79 -3.31
CA ILE A 95 16.72 10.11 -2.02
C ILE A 95 16.10 10.94 -0.89
N GLY A 96 16.34 12.25 -0.87
CA GLY A 96 15.76 13.16 0.13
C GLY A 96 14.23 13.20 0.08
N LYS A 97 13.66 13.24 -1.14
CA LYS A 97 12.23 13.18 -1.38
C LYS A 97 11.63 11.85 -0.89
N LEU A 98 12.18 10.72 -1.37
CA LEU A 98 11.70 9.39 -0.99
C LEU A 98 11.81 9.15 0.52
N THR A 99 12.88 9.61 1.16
CA THR A 99 13.04 9.52 2.61
C THR A 99 11.94 10.28 3.36
N SER A 100 11.55 11.46 2.86
CA SER A 100 10.47 12.26 3.45
C SER A 100 9.10 11.60 3.23
N GLU A 101 8.86 11.04 2.04
CA GLU A 101 7.64 10.29 1.74
C GLU A 101 7.51 9.02 2.59
N VAL A 102 8.60 8.27 2.80
CA VAL A 102 8.62 7.10 3.69
C VAL A 102 8.24 7.47 5.11
N LYS A 103 8.77 8.58 5.65
CA LYS A 103 8.39 9.06 6.99
C LYS A 103 6.91 9.43 7.06
N ALA A 104 6.41 10.20 6.09
CA ALA A 104 5.01 10.61 6.04
C ALA A 104 4.05 9.41 5.94
N LEU A 105 4.38 8.43 5.10
CA LEU A 105 3.60 7.19 4.96
C LEU A 105 3.66 6.34 6.22
N SER A 106 4.83 6.22 6.87
CA SER A 106 4.97 5.52 8.15
C SER A 106 4.09 6.14 9.24
N ASP A 107 4.08 7.47 9.35
CA ASP A 107 3.22 8.19 10.30
C ASP A 107 1.72 8.00 9.99
N ALA A 108 1.36 8.01 8.70
CA ALA A 108 -0.01 7.74 8.27
C ALA A 108 -0.46 6.31 8.62
N ILE A 109 0.42 5.31 8.41
CA ILE A 109 0.17 3.92 8.79
C ILE A 109 -0.02 3.79 10.30
N ALA A 110 0.84 4.43 11.11
CA ALA A 110 0.70 4.41 12.56
C ALA A 110 -0.64 5.00 13.02
N LYS A 111 -1.05 6.15 12.46
CA LYS A 111 -2.36 6.77 12.74
C LYS A 111 -3.53 5.89 12.34
N LEU A 112 -3.45 5.26 11.15
CA LEU A 112 -4.50 4.36 10.67
C LEU A 112 -4.62 3.12 11.55
N ASN A 113 -3.52 2.53 12.00
CA ASN A 113 -3.55 1.38 12.92
C ASN A 113 -4.22 1.73 14.24
N ILE A 114 -3.94 2.91 14.81
CA ILE A 114 -4.64 3.39 16.02
C ILE A 114 -6.14 3.57 15.73
N ALA A 115 -6.49 4.20 14.61
CA ALA A 115 -7.89 4.41 14.24
C ALA A 115 -8.65 3.09 14.01
N VAL A 116 -8.01 2.08 13.42
CA VAL A 116 -8.59 0.73 13.25
C VAL A 116 -8.83 0.08 14.61
N SER A 117 -7.84 0.09 15.49
CA SER A 117 -7.97 -0.46 16.85
C SER A 117 -9.12 0.19 17.64
N ASN A 118 -9.21 1.52 17.59
CA ASN A 118 -10.29 2.27 18.24
C ASN A 118 -11.66 1.90 17.66
N ARG A 119 -11.78 1.84 16.33
CA ARG A 119 -13.05 1.46 15.67
C ARG A 119 -13.44 0.01 15.94
N GLU A 120 -12.49 -0.91 16.04
CA GLU A 120 -12.78 -2.29 16.44
C GLU A 120 -13.29 -2.37 17.88
N SER A 121 -12.69 -1.60 18.78
CA SER A 121 -13.16 -1.48 20.17
C SER A 121 -14.57 -0.88 20.24
N GLU A 122 -14.79 0.26 19.58
CA GLU A 122 -16.10 0.93 19.50
C GLU A 122 -17.17 0.02 18.89
N LYS A 123 -16.83 -0.73 17.82
CA LYS A 123 -17.74 -1.69 17.21
C LYS A 123 -18.14 -2.78 18.21
N LYS A 124 -17.21 -3.34 18.97
CA LYS A 124 -17.51 -4.35 20.00
C LYS A 124 -18.43 -3.80 21.08
N VAL A 125 -18.17 -2.59 21.56
CA VAL A 125 -19.00 -1.92 22.57
C VAL A 125 -20.40 -1.68 22.03
N GLN A 126 -20.53 -1.13 20.81
CA GLN A 126 -21.83 -0.88 20.19
C GLN A 126 -22.61 -2.17 19.91
N THR A 127 -21.92 -3.24 19.48
CA THR A 127 -22.57 -4.55 19.28
C THR A 127 -23.08 -5.11 20.61
N ALA A 128 -22.27 -5.08 21.67
CA ALA A 128 -22.69 -5.54 22.99
C ALA A 128 -23.87 -4.71 23.54
N GLN A 129 -23.85 -3.39 23.33
CA GLN A 129 -24.96 -2.52 23.71
C GLN A 129 -26.23 -2.85 22.93
N ARG A 130 -26.16 -3.04 21.61
CA ARG A 130 -27.31 -3.44 20.79
C ARG A 130 -27.88 -4.79 21.20
N GLU A 131 -27.04 -5.75 21.54
CA GLU A 131 -27.48 -7.07 22.03
C GLU A 131 -28.19 -6.96 23.39
N ALA A 132 -27.68 -6.11 24.28
CA ALA A 132 -28.30 -5.84 25.57
C ALA A 132 -29.66 -5.14 25.41
N GLU A 133 -29.71 -4.04 24.65
CA GLU A 133 -30.94 -3.28 24.37
C GLU A 133 -31.98 -4.13 23.65
N HIS A 134 -31.56 -4.97 22.70
CA HIS A 134 -32.47 -5.89 22.02
C HIS A 134 -33.06 -6.94 22.97
N LYS A 135 -32.26 -7.46 23.91
CA LYS A 135 -32.75 -8.39 24.93
C LYS A 135 -33.75 -7.72 25.87
N GLU A 136 -33.47 -6.50 26.31
CA GLU A 136 -34.38 -5.71 27.15
C GLU A 136 -35.68 -5.40 26.40
N PHE A 137 -35.59 -5.01 25.12
CA PHE A 137 -36.74 -4.75 24.26
C PHE A 137 -37.64 -5.99 24.11
N LEU A 138 -37.07 -7.17 23.89
CA LEU A 138 -37.86 -8.40 23.78
C LEU A 138 -38.57 -8.77 25.09
N ALA A 139 -37.93 -8.51 26.24
CA ALA A 139 -38.56 -8.74 27.54
C ALA A 139 -39.73 -7.76 27.76
N GLU A 140 -39.52 -6.48 27.44
CA GLU A 140 -40.58 -5.46 27.55
C GLU A 140 -41.73 -5.71 26.57
N GLU A 141 -41.44 -6.15 25.33
CA GLU A 141 -42.46 -6.52 24.34
C GLU A 141 -43.30 -7.71 24.81
N GLN A 142 -42.66 -8.72 25.41
CA GLN A 142 -43.38 -9.84 26.01
C GLN A 142 -44.28 -9.38 27.17
N ASP A 143 -43.77 -8.57 28.10
CA ASP A 143 -44.54 -8.06 29.25
C ASP A 143 -45.77 -7.24 28.78
N PHE A 144 -45.61 -6.44 27.72
CA PHE A 144 -46.73 -5.71 27.12
C PHE A 144 -47.72 -6.64 26.40
N SER A 145 -47.24 -7.62 25.63
CA SER A 145 -48.12 -8.60 24.98
C SER A 145 -48.94 -9.40 26.01
N GLU A 146 -48.33 -9.81 27.11
CA GLU A 146 -49.02 -10.51 28.20
C GLU A 146 -50.05 -9.59 28.89
N SER A 147 -49.73 -8.31 29.05
CA SER A 147 -50.65 -7.31 29.60
C SER A 147 -51.87 -7.08 28.69
N VAL A 148 -51.67 -6.97 27.38
CA VAL A 148 -52.75 -6.82 26.40
C VAL A 148 -53.66 -8.05 26.41
N ASP A 149 -53.08 -9.25 26.39
CA ASP A 149 -53.84 -10.51 26.45
C ASP A 149 -54.60 -10.67 27.79
N ALA A 150 -54.03 -10.21 28.90
CA ALA A 150 -54.74 -10.15 30.18
C ALA A 150 -55.94 -9.20 30.15
N LEU A 151 -55.81 -8.02 29.53
CA LEU A 151 -56.91 -7.08 29.34
C LEU A 151 -58.01 -7.67 28.44
N ASP A 152 -57.65 -8.34 27.34
CA ASP A 152 -58.61 -9.00 26.45
C ASP A 152 -59.39 -10.11 27.17
N ARG A 153 -58.70 -10.93 27.97
CA ARG A 153 -59.37 -11.92 28.83
C ARG A 153 -60.30 -11.26 29.85
N ALA A 154 -59.88 -10.17 30.47
CA ALA A 154 -60.71 -9.44 31.42
C ALA A 154 -61.99 -8.90 30.75
N ILE A 155 -61.87 -8.32 29.55
CA ILE A 155 -63.00 -7.86 28.74
C ILE A 155 -63.93 -9.03 28.43
N GLN A 156 -63.42 -10.18 27.98
CA GLN A 156 -64.25 -11.36 27.70
C GLN A 156 -64.98 -11.89 28.95
N VAL A 157 -64.32 -11.88 30.11
CA VAL A 157 -64.96 -12.30 31.37
C VAL A 157 -66.04 -11.32 31.79
N LEU A 158 -65.79 -10.01 31.69
CA LEU A 158 -66.79 -8.98 31.98
C LEU A 158 -67.98 -9.09 31.03
N GLN A 159 -67.76 -9.28 29.73
CA GLN A 159 -68.82 -9.51 28.74
C GLN A 159 -69.63 -10.79 29.02
N LYS A 160 -68.98 -11.88 29.45
CA LYS A 160 -69.68 -13.13 29.85
C LYS A 160 -70.46 -12.98 31.15
N GLN A 161 -70.05 -12.04 32.02
CA GLN A 161 -70.72 -11.72 33.28
C GLN A 161 -71.72 -10.58 33.13
N ASP A 162 -71.93 -10.07 31.92
CA ASP A 162 -72.89 -9.02 31.58
C ASP A 162 -74.32 -9.60 31.49
N TYR A 163 -74.77 -10.12 32.62
CA TYR A 163 -76.14 -10.52 32.86
C TYR A 163 -76.57 -9.97 34.22
N ASP A 164 -77.86 -9.63 34.35
CA ASP A 164 -78.42 -9.12 35.60
C ASP A 164 -78.23 -10.16 36.73
N ARG A 165 -77.18 -9.97 37.55
CA ARG A 165 -77.08 -10.66 38.82
C ARG A 165 -78.08 -10.02 39.77
N PRO A 166 -78.88 -10.80 40.52
CA PRO A 166 -79.51 -10.26 41.70
C PRO A 166 -78.38 -9.68 42.55
N SER A 167 -78.41 -8.35 42.74
CA SER A 167 -77.32 -7.62 43.38
C SER A 167 -76.93 -8.32 44.68
N ALA A 168 -75.68 -8.17 45.14
CA ALA A 168 -75.25 -8.80 46.40
C ALA A 168 -76.23 -8.53 47.57
N SER A 169 -76.97 -7.42 47.50
CA SER A 169 -78.08 -7.08 48.40
C SER A 169 -79.26 -8.08 48.38
N ALA A 170 -79.64 -8.63 47.23
CA ALA A 170 -80.72 -9.62 47.11
C ALA A 170 -80.35 -10.99 47.70
N ALA A 171 -79.10 -11.44 47.54
CA ALA A 171 -78.60 -12.65 48.20
C ALA A 171 -78.47 -12.45 49.73
N LEU A 172 -78.04 -11.26 50.17
CA LEU A 172 -77.99 -10.89 51.59
C LEU A 172 -79.38 -10.78 52.23
N LEU A 173 -80.39 -10.30 51.50
CA LEU A 173 -81.79 -10.28 51.94
C LEU A 173 -82.31 -11.71 52.19
N GLN A 174 -81.95 -12.68 51.35
CA GLN A 174 -82.34 -14.09 51.53
C GLN A 174 -81.69 -14.70 52.79
N VAL A 175 -80.42 -14.42 53.06
CA VAL A 175 -79.73 -14.88 54.28
C VAL A 175 -80.30 -14.20 55.52
N SER A 176 -80.64 -12.91 55.45
CA SER A 176 -81.24 -12.15 56.56
C SER A 176 -82.64 -12.64 56.98
N ASN A 177 -83.31 -13.41 56.12
CA ASN A 177 -84.63 -14.01 56.35
C ASN A 177 -84.57 -15.48 56.82
N MET A 178 -83.37 -16.05 57.02
CA MET A 178 -83.23 -17.38 57.60
C MET A 178 -83.36 -17.35 59.13
N GLU A 179 -84.18 -18.24 59.69
CA GLU A 179 -84.55 -18.30 61.12
C GLU A 179 -83.40 -18.74 62.06
N ARG A 180 -82.23 -19.10 61.49
CA ARG A 180 -81.11 -19.71 62.22
C ARG A 180 -79.98 -18.73 62.57
N ILE A 181 -80.22 -17.43 62.47
CA ILE A 181 -79.23 -16.37 62.72
C ILE A 181 -79.53 -15.67 64.06
N PRO A 182 -78.54 -15.48 64.95
CA PRO A 182 -78.74 -14.75 66.21
C PRO A 182 -79.12 -13.28 65.96
N GLU A 183 -80.04 -12.73 66.76
CA GLU A 183 -80.63 -11.38 66.63
C GLU A 183 -79.60 -10.26 66.39
N LYS A 184 -78.44 -10.33 67.07
CA LYS A 184 -77.36 -9.36 66.91
C LYS A 184 -76.72 -9.36 65.51
N ALA A 185 -76.64 -10.52 64.85
CA ALA A 185 -76.13 -10.60 63.49
C ALA A 185 -77.18 -10.14 62.47
N ARG A 186 -78.46 -10.35 62.76
CA ARG A 186 -79.56 -9.87 61.92
C ARG A 186 -79.56 -8.34 61.83
N SER A 187 -79.46 -7.64 62.96
CA SER A 187 -79.44 -6.16 62.99
C SER A 187 -78.25 -5.54 62.25
N ILE A 188 -77.07 -6.17 62.32
CA ILE A 188 -75.87 -5.74 61.59
C ILE A 188 -76.05 -5.92 60.08
N LEU A 189 -76.63 -7.05 59.65
CA LEU A 189 -76.89 -7.32 58.24
C LEU A 189 -77.95 -6.36 57.67
N THR A 190 -79.02 -6.05 58.40
CA THR A 190 -80.03 -5.08 57.95
C THR A 190 -79.45 -3.66 57.86
N ALA A 191 -78.61 -3.27 58.81
CA ALA A 191 -77.91 -1.98 58.77
C ALA A 191 -76.94 -1.90 57.57
N PHE A 192 -76.22 -2.99 57.29
CA PHE A 192 -75.30 -3.07 56.15
C PHE A 192 -76.04 -3.02 54.80
N VAL A 193 -77.16 -3.73 54.65
CA VAL A 193 -78.00 -3.66 53.44
C VAL A 193 -78.60 -2.26 53.25
N GLY A 194 -79.01 -1.59 54.34
CA GLY A 194 -79.47 -0.20 54.29
C GLY A 194 -78.37 0.80 53.89
N MET A 195 -77.11 0.54 54.25
CA MET A 195 -75.96 1.35 53.85
C MET A 195 -75.53 1.11 52.39
N MET A 196 -75.67 -0.12 51.87
CA MET A 196 -75.36 -0.50 50.49
C MET A 196 -76.49 -0.20 49.49
N GLY A 197 -77.74 -0.06 49.95
CA GLY A 197 -78.91 0.26 49.13
C GLY A 197 -78.98 1.72 48.64
N GLY A 198 -78.02 2.56 49.05
CA GLY A 198 -77.85 3.92 48.52
C GLY A 198 -77.12 3.91 47.18
N ALA A 199 -77.82 3.47 46.13
CA ALA A 199 -77.35 3.48 44.74
C ALA A 199 -77.34 4.89 44.10
N ASP A 200 -76.99 5.92 44.86
CA ASP A 200 -76.84 7.31 44.38
C ASP A 200 -75.71 8.01 45.15
N GLN A 201 -74.46 7.63 44.87
CA GLN A 201 -73.31 8.52 45.11
C GLN A 201 -72.90 9.14 43.76
N PRO A 202 -73.23 10.42 43.50
CA PRO A 202 -72.73 11.14 42.34
C PRO A 202 -71.29 11.55 42.66
N GLY A 203 -70.28 10.80 42.20
CA GLY A 203 -68.92 11.18 42.60
C GLY A 203 -67.70 10.46 42.06
N LEU A 204 -67.80 9.54 41.09
CA LEU A 204 -66.59 8.95 40.50
C LEU A 204 -66.63 8.86 38.97
N SER A 205 -66.87 10.00 38.32
CA SER A 205 -66.52 10.18 36.91
C SER A 205 -65.01 10.45 36.80
N TYR A 206 -64.20 9.40 36.71
CA TYR A 206 -62.83 9.54 36.21
C TYR A 206 -62.90 9.63 34.69
N GLN A 207 -62.82 10.85 34.15
CA GLN A 207 -62.57 11.06 32.73
C GLN A 207 -61.06 10.93 32.49
N ALA A 208 -60.66 9.84 31.85
CA ALA A 208 -59.31 9.67 31.36
C ALA A 208 -59.01 10.77 30.33
N PRO A 209 -57.88 11.50 30.44
CA PRO A 209 -57.52 12.52 29.46
C PRO A 209 -57.27 11.85 28.10
N GLU A 210 -57.97 12.32 27.08
CA GLU A 210 -57.81 11.85 25.70
C GLU A 210 -56.36 12.07 25.25
N ALA A 211 -55.71 10.98 24.86
CA ALA A 211 -54.42 11.02 24.18
C ALA A 211 -54.63 11.69 22.83
N ASN A 212 -54.18 12.94 22.71
CA ASN A 212 -54.02 13.60 21.42
C ASN A 212 -53.12 12.72 20.55
N ALA A 213 -53.71 12.17 19.49
CA ALA A 213 -53.00 11.51 18.42
C ALA A 213 -51.95 12.50 17.86
N TYR A 214 -50.69 12.09 17.89
CA TYR A 214 -49.67 12.71 17.06
C TYR A 214 -49.91 12.21 15.64
N GLU A 215 -50.38 13.10 14.76
CA GLU A 215 -50.01 13.08 13.35
C GLU A 215 -48.62 13.71 13.17
#